data_AF-A0A5J5RBW9-F1
#
_entry.id   AF-A0A5J5RBW9-F1
#
_cell.length_a   1.000
_cell.length_b   1.000
_cell.length_c   1.000
_cell.angle_alpha   90.00
_cell.angle_beta   90.00
_cell.angle_gamma   90.00
#
_symmetry.space_group_name_H-M   'P 1'
#
loop_
_entity.id
_entity.type
_entity.pdbx_description
1 polymer ?
#
loop_
_entity_poly.entity_id
_entity_poly.type
_entity_poly.pdbx_seq_one_letter_code
_entity_poly.pdbx_strand_id
1 'polypeptide(L)'
;MVIPIIGLSILLVLTSTSPFSLKGGCIIVDSTRRGKRFPDSMSKTIPIWTCVLNRSIFNYLNTFSNADASLVKQDSNTGCNSHDWDCSLHLPLWVSETEKAAIEDRLEGWTKDLETSGADIAILASCLKKPLRPLWISQKTVIWINEVPDYDSWDFTPIILVSASSTSGVTQHRTTSEFSWNYIPGAGDDEESWARGLSPNLFWNHAYDLISTGPDVCNQKVADIVEKDRVYRARRGQDAPQITIKPSISESSPCLDPLLCSDLSNITISSSDEERGIFWLGSTDLALGSSQIAAECSSNVDCVLNCDQWPISVHHQEAEAYLHLPIVSSKMDRFSLFNNLSSAVNFAKSNLTKGRTLLICCHDGEDISVCVCLAILISLFNDEASFLCGLLG
;
A
#
# COMPACT_ATOMS: atom_id res chain seq x y z
N MET A 1 -15.20 -35.08 0.33
CA MET A 1 -14.00 -34.99 1.19
C MET A 1 -13.96 -33.57 1.71
N VAL A 2 -14.37 -33.37 2.95
CA VAL A 2 -14.58 -32.06 3.56
C VAL A 2 -13.20 -31.41 3.75
N ILE A 3 -12.89 -30.39 2.93
CA ILE A 3 -11.72 -29.54 3.16
C ILE A 3 -12.02 -28.81 4.48
N PRO A 4 -11.20 -28.93 5.52
CA PRO A 4 -11.48 -28.24 6.76
C PRO A 4 -11.36 -26.72 6.51
N ILE A 5 -12.47 -26.00 6.58
CA ILE A 5 -12.55 -24.52 6.52
C ILE A 5 -12.06 -23.95 7.87
N ILE A 6 -10.96 -24.48 8.39
CA ILE A 6 -10.44 -24.16 9.72
C ILE A 6 -9.83 -22.75 9.73
N GLY A 7 -9.14 -22.37 8.64
CA GLY A 7 -8.52 -21.04 8.53
C GLY A 7 -9.52 -19.88 8.50
N LEU A 8 -10.62 -20.01 7.75
CA LEU A 8 -11.65 -18.96 7.68
C LEU A 8 -12.50 -18.88 8.95
N SER A 9 -12.71 -20.01 9.65
CA SER A 9 -13.46 -20.02 10.91
C SER A 9 -12.71 -19.25 12.01
N ILE A 10 -11.38 -19.37 12.06
CA ILE A 10 -10.53 -18.57 12.98
C ILE A 10 -10.64 -17.08 12.63
N LEU A 11 -10.57 -16.73 11.34
CA LEU A 11 -10.69 -15.33 10.91
C LEU A 11 -12.06 -14.74 11.27
N LEU A 12 -13.13 -15.52 11.14
CA LEU A 12 -14.49 -15.10 11.47
C LEU A 12 -14.68 -14.92 12.98
N VAL A 13 -14.10 -15.80 13.80
CA VAL A 13 -14.10 -15.64 15.25
C VAL A 13 -13.33 -14.38 15.66
N LEU A 14 -12.12 -14.17 15.12
CA LEU A 14 -11.28 -13.00 15.41
C LEU A 14 -11.92 -11.67 14.99
N THR A 15 -12.84 -11.67 14.03
CA THR A 15 -13.50 -10.45 13.51
C THR A 15 -14.91 -10.24 14.04
N SER A 16 -15.60 -11.29 14.49
CA SER A 16 -16.96 -11.22 15.04
C SER A 16 -17.00 -10.88 16.53
N THR A 17 -15.97 -11.23 17.31
CA THR A 17 -15.91 -10.94 18.75
C THR A 17 -15.13 -9.66 19.01
N SER A 18 -15.76 -8.50 18.76
CA SER A 18 -15.19 -7.15 18.82
C SER A 18 -14.04 -6.89 17.81
N PRO A 19 -13.95 -5.70 17.19
CA PRO A 19 -12.88 -5.41 16.26
C PRO A 19 -11.53 -5.61 16.95
N PHE A 20 -10.74 -6.56 16.49
CA PHE A 20 -9.33 -6.73 16.87
C PHE A 20 -8.54 -5.40 16.80
N SER A 21 -8.98 -4.50 15.90
CA SER A 21 -8.51 -3.11 15.76
C SER A 21 -8.76 -2.22 16.99
N LEU A 22 -9.83 -2.41 17.75
CA LEU A 22 -10.07 -1.68 19.01
C LEU A 22 -9.10 -2.08 20.12
N LYS A 23 -8.45 -3.25 19.98
CA LYS A 23 -7.48 -3.79 20.93
C LYS A 23 -6.03 -3.61 20.44
N GLY A 24 -5.78 -2.89 19.35
CA GLY A 24 -4.44 -2.46 18.92
C GLY A 24 -3.62 -3.45 18.08
N GLY A 25 -4.12 -4.67 17.81
CA GLY A 25 -3.47 -5.64 16.93
C GLY A 25 -3.89 -5.48 15.45
N CYS A 26 -3.19 -6.18 14.54
CA CYS A 26 -3.58 -6.22 13.14
C CYS A 26 -3.51 -7.64 12.54
N ILE A 27 -4.26 -7.84 11.45
CA ILE A 27 -4.23 -9.06 10.66
C ILE A 27 -3.71 -8.68 9.28
N ILE A 28 -2.64 -9.34 8.84
CA ILE A 28 -2.07 -9.19 7.50
C ILE A 28 -2.31 -10.49 6.77
N VAL A 29 -3.01 -10.41 5.65
CA VAL A 29 -3.33 -11.56 4.80
C VAL A 29 -2.49 -11.45 3.53
N ASP A 30 -1.79 -12.53 3.18
CA ASP A 30 -1.03 -12.61 1.95
C ASP A 30 -1.10 -14.05 1.40
N SER A 31 -0.76 -14.21 0.13
CA SER A 31 -0.70 -15.50 -0.54
C SER A 31 0.68 -15.72 -1.12
N THR A 32 1.11 -16.98 -1.15
CA THR A 32 2.37 -17.40 -1.75
C THR A 32 2.17 -18.11 -3.07
N ARG A 33 3.18 -17.98 -3.93
CA ARG A 33 3.37 -18.85 -5.08
C ARG A 33 3.76 -20.26 -4.64
N ARG A 34 3.63 -21.21 -5.58
CA ARG A 34 3.91 -22.64 -5.43
C ARG A 34 5.16 -22.92 -4.57
N GLY A 35 4.99 -23.75 -3.54
CA GLY A 35 6.10 -24.35 -2.77
C GLY A 35 6.43 -23.70 -1.43
N LYS A 36 6.11 -22.42 -1.21
CA LYS A 36 6.31 -21.76 0.10
C LYS A 36 5.01 -21.69 0.89
N ARG A 37 5.08 -21.94 2.20
CA ARG A 37 3.92 -21.81 3.11
C ARG A 37 3.62 -20.35 3.46
N PHE A 38 4.66 -19.55 3.63
CA PHE A 38 4.59 -18.12 3.93
C PHE A 38 5.52 -17.35 2.99
N PRO A 39 5.18 -16.12 2.61
CA PRO A 39 6.06 -15.28 1.81
C PRO A 39 7.26 -14.84 2.67
N ASP A 40 8.33 -14.40 2.01
CA ASP A 40 9.51 -13.89 2.72
C ASP A 40 9.17 -12.62 3.51
N SER A 41 8.19 -11.82 3.04
CA SER A 41 7.64 -10.66 3.75
C SER A 41 7.12 -11.05 5.14
N MET A 42 6.29 -12.09 5.23
CA MET A 42 5.76 -12.60 6.51
C MET A 42 6.80 -13.35 7.34
N SER A 43 7.78 -13.99 6.69
CA SER A 43 8.77 -14.80 7.41
C SER A 43 9.91 -13.97 8.01
N LYS A 44 10.27 -12.85 7.40
CA LYS A 44 11.45 -12.05 7.75
C LYS A 44 11.15 -10.57 7.85
N THR A 45 10.59 -9.95 6.80
CA THR A 45 10.43 -8.50 6.73
C THR A 45 9.54 -7.96 7.85
N ILE A 46 8.35 -8.52 8.05
CA ILE A 46 7.43 -8.08 9.10
C ILE A 46 8.04 -8.33 10.50
N PRO A 47 8.60 -9.52 10.81
CA PRO A 47 9.35 -9.72 12.05
C PRO A 47 10.46 -8.70 12.33
N ILE A 48 11.24 -8.36 11.29
CA ILE A 48 12.28 -7.32 11.38
C ILE A 48 11.66 -5.99 11.78
N TRP A 49 10.61 -5.55 11.09
CA TRP A 49 9.90 -4.32 11.41
C TRP A 49 9.31 -4.32 12.82
N THR A 50 8.68 -5.41 13.26
CA THR A 50 8.15 -5.51 14.62
C THR A 50 9.25 -5.36 15.67
N CYS A 51 10.42 -5.97 15.45
CA CYS A 51 11.55 -5.87 16.36
C CYS A 51 12.15 -4.46 16.37
N VAL A 52 12.36 -3.86 15.20
CA VAL A 52 12.87 -2.49 15.05
C VAL A 52 11.94 -1.48 15.71
N LEU A 53 10.62 -1.57 15.48
CA LEU A 53 9.63 -0.71 16.11
C LEU A 53 9.63 -0.87 17.64
N ASN A 54 9.66 -2.11 18.16
CA ASN A 54 9.72 -2.34 19.59
C ASN A 54 10.99 -1.72 20.20
N ARG A 55 12.14 -1.84 19.54
CA ARG A 55 13.41 -1.24 19.99
C ARG A 55 13.36 0.29 19.99
N SER A 56 12.88 0.91 18.91
CA SER A 56 12.77 2.38 18.84
C SER A 56 11.80 2.93 19.88
N ILE A 57 10.66 2.27 20.10
CA ILE A 57 9.70 2.65 21.15
C ILE A 57 10.34 2.51 22.53
N PHE A 58 11.02 1.40 22.81
CA PHE A 58 11.71 1.18 24.07
C PHE A 58 12.79 2.24 24.33
N ASN A 59 13.60 2.56 23.32
CA ASN A 59 14.62 3.60 23.40
C ASN A 59 13.99 4.95 23.73
N TYR A 60 12.94 5.33 23.01
CA TYR A 60 12.16 6.54 23.27
C TYR A 60 11.67 6.58 24.72
N LEU A 61 10.95 5.56 25.19
CA LEU A 61 10.42 5.49 26.56
C LEU A 61 11.52 5.60 27.64
N ASN A 62 12.70 5.03 27.39
CA ASN A 62 13.83 5.12 28.31
C ASN A 62 14.48 6.51 28.35
N THR A 63 14.59 7.19 27.20
CA THR A 63 15.11 8.55 27.15
C THR A 63 14.23 9.51 27.96
N PHE A 64 12.90 9.40 27.85
CA PHE A 64 11.96 10.22 28.62
C PHE A 64 11.99 9.90 30.12
N SER A 65 12.06 8.61 30.48
CA SER A 65 12.15 8.20 31.89
C SER A 65 13.43 8.69 32.58
N ASN A 66 14.55 8.76 31.86
CA ASN A 66 15.82 9.26 32.40
C ASN A 66 15.89 10.79 32.49
N ALA A 67 15.17 11.52 31.62
CA ALA A 67 15.07 12.98 31.69
C ALA A 67 14.25 13.45 32.92
N ASP A 68 13.15 12.76 33.22
CA ASP A 68 12.25 13.10 34.34
C ASP A 68 12.77 12.64 35.72
N ALA A 69 13.62 11.62 35.76
CA ALA A 69 14.29 11.15 36.99
C ALA A 69 15.22 12.21 37.62
N SER A 70 15.52 13.30 36.91
CA SER A 70 16.33 14.41 37.42
C SER A 70 15.53 15.42 38.26
N LEU A 71 14.18 15.35 38.30
CA LEU A 71 13.36 16.41 38.91
C LEU A 71 12.28 15.99 39.93
N VAL A 72 11.96 14.71 40.16
CA VAL A 72 10.94 14.36 41.19
C VAL A 72 11.28 13.08 41.96
N LYS A 73 11.33 13.20 43.31
CA LYS A 73 11.27 12.07 44.24
C LYS A 73 9.80 11.71 44.50
N GLN A 74 9.48 10.42 44.27
CA GLN A 74 8.35 9.61 44.78
C GLN A 74 6.92 9.98 44.33
N ASP A 75 6.22 9.06 43.64
CA ASP A 75 5.24 8.13 44.23
C ASP A 75 4.43 7.34 43.17
N SER A 76 4.37 6.02 43.37
CA SER A 76 3.46 4.96 42.90
C SER A 76 2.43 5.17 41.75
N ASN A 77 2.37 4.12 40.91
CA ASN A 77 1.18 3.55 40.24
C ASN A 77 0.73 4.09 38.86
N THR A 78 1.60 4.05 37.85
CA THR A 78 1.15 3.74 36.47
C THR A 78 2.17 2.79 35.85
N GLY A 79 1.96 1.48 36.04
CA GLY A 79 2.91 0.44 35.71
C GLY A 79 3.01 0.17 34.21
N CYS A 80 4.09 0.63 33.60
CA CYS A 80 4.83 -0.14 32.61
C CYS A 80 6.30 0.05 32.98
N ASN A 81 6.83 -0.83 33.83
CA ASN A 81 8.26 -0.82 34.13
C ASN A 81 8.99 -1.07 32.81
N SER A 82 9.87 -0.16 32.41
CA SER A 82 10.70 -0.25 31.19
C SER A 82 11.27 -1.65 30.96
N HIS A 83 11.62 -2.39 32.02
CA HIS A 83 12.17 -3.74 31.95
C HIS A 83 11.32 -4.84 31.29
N ASP A 84 10.02 -4.63 31.02
CA ASP A 84 9.14 -5.69 30.50
C ASP A 84 8.81 -5.55 28.99
N TRP A 85 9.38 -4.56 28.30
CA TRP A 85 9.13 -4.37 26.87
C TRP A 85 10.03 -5.28 26.01
N ASP A 86 9.41 -6.25 25.32
CA ASP A 86 10.13 -7.23 24.51
C ASP A 86 10.69 -6.65 23.19
N CYS A 87 12.02 -6.51 23.15
CA CYS A 87 12.79 -6.04 21.99
C CYS A 87 13.45 -7.19 21.19
N SER A 88 13.13 -8.45 21.51
CA SER A 88 13.73 -9.61 20.85
C SER A 88 13.16 -9.86 19.45
N LEU A 89 13.94 -10.50 18.60
CA LEU A 89 13.53 -10.85 17.24
C LEU A 89 12.76 -12.18 17.24
N HIS A 90 11.48 -12.12 16.88
CA HIS A 90 10.62 -13.31 16.77
C HIS A 90 10.49 -13.76 15.32
N LEU A 91 11.26 -14.78 14.94
CA LEU A 91 11.19 -15.42 13.62
C LEU A 91 10.48 -16.78 13.70
N PRO A 92 9.89 -17.25 12.59
CA PRO A 92 9.27 -18.57 12.57
C PRO A 92 10.32 -19.67 12.47
N LEU A 93 9.96 -20.88 12.92
CA LEU A 93 10.85 -22.04 13.02
C LEU A 93 11.49 -22.51 11.70
N TRP A 94 10.99 -22.07 10.55
CA TRP A 94 11.54 -22.42 9.24
C TRP A 94 12.62 -21.44 8.74
N VAL A 95 12.85 -20.33 9.45
CA VAL A 95 14.02 -19.47 9.21
C VAL A 95 15.19 -20.05 9.98
N SER A 96 16.33 -20.23 9.32
CA SER A 96 17.49 -20.86 9.95
C SER A 96 18.12 -19.97 11.02
N GLU A 97 18.78 -20.56 12.01
CA GLU A 97 19.52 -19.80 13.05
C GLU A 97 20.65 -18.96 12.44
N THR A 98 21.25 -19.40 11.33
CA THR A 98 22.25 -18.61 10.60
C THR A 98 21.65 -17.37 9.97
N GLU A 99 20.47 -17.47 9.35
CA GLU A 99 19.75 -16.31 8.83
C GLU A 99 19.30 -15.39 9.96
N LYS A 100 18.82 -15.94 11.08
CA LYS A 100 18.46 -15.18 12.27
C LYS A 100 19.64 -14.36 12.79
N ALA A 101 20.80 -14.97 12.98
CA ALA A 101 22.01 -14.26 13.43
C ALA A 101 22.39 -13.13 12.45
N ALA A 102 22.35 -13.39 11.15
CA ALA A 102 22.65 -12.37 10.13
C ALA A 102 21.65 -11.20 10.12
N ILE A 103 20.41 -11.44 10.53
CA ILE A 103 19.38 -10.40 10.72
C ILE A 103 19.67 -9.64 12.02
N GLU A 104 19.95 -10.34 13.12
CA GLU A 104 20.25 -9.75 14.43
C GLU A 104 21.44 -8.78 14.39
N ASP A 105 22.50 -9.14 13.65
CA ASP A 105 23.67 -8.29 13.42
C ASP A 105 23.34 -6.93 12.76
N ARG A 106 22.20 -6.84 12.04
CA ARG A 106 21.77 -5.62 11.32
C ARG A 106 20.71 -4.81 12.07
N LEU A 107 20.05 -5.40 13.07
CA LEU A 107 18.93 -4.75 13.77
C LEU A 107 19.32 -3.41 14.41
N GLU A 108 20.54 -3.30 14.92
CA GLU A 108 21.02 -2.06 15.53
C GLU A 108 21.08 -0.91 14.51
N GLY A 109 21.61 -1.18 13.32
CA GLY A 109 21.67 -0.21 12.23
C GLY A 109 20.27 0.23 11.80
N TRP A 110 19.37 -0.72 11.56
CA TRP A 110 17.99 -0.39 11.15
C TRP A 110 17.19 0.35 12.21
N THR A 111 17.42 0.06 13.49
CA THR A 111 16.81 0.80 14.60
C THR A 111 17.25 2.25 14.58
N LYS A 112 18.55 2.50 14.42
CA LYS A 112 19.10 3.85 14.30
C LYS A 112 18.59 4.58 13.06
N ASP A 113 18.52 3.90 11.92
CA ASP A 113 18.01 4.46 10.67
C ASP A 113 16.54 4.89 10.81
N LEU A 114 15.71 4.10 11.51
CA LEU A 114 14.32 4.47 11.79
C LEU A 114 14.25 5.70 12.70
N GLU A 115 15.04 5.73 13.78
CA GLU A 115 15.06 6.86 14.73
C GLU A 115 15.53 8.16 14.08
N THR A 116 16.45 8.10 13.11
CA THR A 116 16.94 9.30 12.39
C THR A 116 16.09 9.67 11.17
N SER A 117 15.16 8.82 10.75
CA SER A 117 14.30 9.06 9.57
C SER A 117 13.27 10.18 9.73
N GLY A 118 13.07 10.68 10.95
CA GLY A 118 12.00 11.64 11.26
C GLY A 118 10.63 10.98 11.50
N ALA A 119 10.57 9.66 11.60
CA ALA A 119 9.35 8.95 12.01
C ALA A 119 8.90 9.38 13.40
N ASP A 120 7.60 9.63 13.58
CA ASP A 120 7.02 10.03 14.86
C ASP A 120 6.87 8.83 15.81
N ILE A 121 7.98 8.46 16.45
CA ILE A 121 8.03 7.39 17.44
C ILE A 121 7.19 7.74 18.68
N ALA A 122 6.96 9.03 18.96
CA ALA A 122 6.16 9.48 20.10
C ALA A 122 4.69 9.07 19.95
N ILE A 123 4.11 9.28 18.77
CA ILE A 123 2.74 8.83 18.47
C ILE A 123 2.65 7.31 18.60
N LEU A 124 3.61 6.57 18.04
CA LEU A 124 3.62 5.11 18.11
C LEU A 124 3.70 4.59 19.54
N ALA A 125 4.58 5.19 20.36
CA ALA A 125 4.72 4.86 21.78
C ALA A 125 3.45 5.19 22.59
N SER A 126 2.71 6.23 22.21
CA SER A 126 1.43 6.56 22.86
C SER A 126 0.30 5.60 22.49
N CYS A 127 0.34 5.02 21.29
CA CYS A 127 -0.67 4.10 20.78
C CYS A 127 -0.46 2.66 21.27
N LEU A 128 0.78 2.17 21.27
CA LEU A 128 1.11 0.79 21.61
C LEU A 128 1.35 0.62 23.10
N LYS A 129 0.47 -0.15 23.74
CA LYS A 129 0.57 -0.46 25.19
C LYS A 129 1.40 -1.72 25.49
N LYS A 130 1.62 -2.58 24.50
CA LYS A 130 2.35 -3.84 24.60
C LYS A 130 3.26 -4.01 23.37
N PRO A 131 4.41 -4.68 23.47
CA PRO A 131 5.32 -4.90 22.34
C PRO A 131 4.65 -5.66 21.22
N LEU A 132 4.99 -5.38 19.96
CA LEU A 132 4.47 -6.08 18.79
C LEU A 132 5.05 -7.50 18.71
N ARG A 133 4.22 -8.49 18.36
CA ARG A 133 4.70 -9.86 18.11
C ARG A 133 3.99 -10.53 16.93
N PRO A 134 4.73 -11.04 15.94
CA PRO A 134 4.16 -11.75 14.81
C PRO A 134 3.69 -13.16 15.19
N LEU A 135 2.54 -13.57 14.65
CA LEU A 135 1.96 -14.91 14.78
C LEU A 135 1.58 -15.44 13.40
N TRP A 136 2.02 -16.65 13.05
CA TRP A 136 1.81 -17.21 11.70
C TRP A 136 0.64 -18.20 11.66
N ILE A 137 -0.36 -17.89 10.85
CA ILE A 137 -1.55 -18.73 10.64
C ILE A 137 -1.61 -19.17 9.19
N SER A 138 -1.85 -20.47 8.97
CA SER A 138 -2.17 -21.00 7.65
C SER A 138 -3.23 -22.10 7.78
N GLN A 139 -3.69 -22.65 6.65
CA GLN A 139 -4.66 -23.76 6.62
C GLN A 139 -4.25 -25.01 7.43
N LYS A 140 -2.95 -25.19 7.71
CA LYS A 140 -2.41 -26.31 8.52
C LYS A 140 -2.23 -25.96 10.00
N THR A 141 -2.50 -24.72 10.39
CA THR A 141 -2.33 -24.26 11.76
C THR A 141 -3.52 -24.77 12.58
N VAL A 142 -3.24 -25.62 13.57
CA VAL A 142 -4.25 -26.26 14.43
C VAL A 142 -4.33 -25.67 15.84
N ILE A 143 -3.47 -24.71 16.16
CA ILE A 143 -3.28 -24.20 17.52
C ILE A 143 -4.46 -23.38 18.08
N TRP A 144 -5.41 -22.94 17.25
CA TRP A 144 -6.58 -22.13 17.67
C TRP A 144 -7.92 -22.87 17.51
N ILE A 145 -7.88 -24.19 17.30
CA ILE A 145 -9.09 -24.97 17.00
C ILE A 145 -10.02 -25.09 18.20
N ASN A 146 -9.47 -25.06 19.42
CA ASN A 146 -10.23 -25.31 20.64
C ASN A 146 -10.45 -24.05 21.49
N GLU A 147 -9.48 -23.14 21.55
CA GLU A 147 -9.56 -21.88 22.31
C GLU A 147 -8.72 -20.80 21.60
N VAL A 148 -9.30 -19.60 21.46
CA VAL A 148 -8.58 -18.37 21.10
C VAL A 148 -8.27 -17.68 22.42
N PRO A 149 -7.00 -17.53 22.83
CA PRO A 149 -6.67 -16.80 24.05
C PRO A 149 -7.27 -15.39 24.00
N ASP A 150 -7.80 -14.91 25.12
CA ASP A 150 -8.28 -13.53 25.18
C ASP A 150 -7.09 -12.57 25.00
N TYR A 151 -7.30 -11.45 24.32
CA TYR A 151 -6.29 -10.44 24.06
C TYR A 151 -5.60 -9.96 25.36
N ASP A 152 -6.36 -9.87 26.45
CA ASP A 152 -5.85 -9.42 27.75
C ASP A 152 -4.88 -10.43 28.37
N SER A 153 -4.87 -11.69 27.90
CA SER A 153 -3.96 -12.74 28.36
C SER A 153 -2.57 -12.69 27.72
N TRP A 154 -2.37 -11.90 26.66
CA TRP A 154 -1.06 -11.78 26.01
C TRP A 154 -0.29 -10.59 26.55
N ASP A 155 0.99 -10.80 26.82
CA ASP A 155 1.91 -9.73 27.21
C ASP A 155 2.40 -8.90 26.00
N PHE A 156 1.84 -9.15 24.81
CA PHE A 156 2.22 -8.52 23.55
C PHE A 156 1.00 -8.15 22.71
N THR A 157 1.19 -7.20 21.80
CA THR A 157 0.25 -6.82 20.74
C THR A 157 0.44 -7.74 19.53
N PRO A 158 -0.56 -8.51 19.12
CA PRO A 158 -0.45 -9.51 18.07
C PRO A 158 -0.44 -8.90 16.66
N ILE A 159 0.49 -9.35 15.83
CA ILE A 159 0.49 -9.14 14.37
C ILE A 159 0.22 -10.50 13.71
N ILE A 160 -1.04 -10.75 13.35
CA ILE A 160 -1.47 -12.05 12.83
C ILE A 160 -1.21 -12.12 11.34
N LEU A 161 -0.24 -12.96 10.94
CA LEU A 161 0.21 -13.17 9.57
C LEU A 161 -0.49 -14.39 8.99
N VAL A 162 -1.52 -14.17 8.17
CA VAL A 162 -2.37 -15.21 7.59
C VAL A 162 -1.93 -15.52 6.17
N SER A 163 -1.45 -16.74 5.94
CA SER A 163 -1.24 -17.26 4.59
C SER A 163 -2.53 -17.88 4.06
N ALA A 164 -3.10 -17.25 3.03
CA ALA A 164 -4.31 -17.70 2.35
C ALA A 164 -4.06 -18.89 1.39
N SER A 165 -2.81 -19.14 1.01
CA SER A 165 -2.46 -20.18 0.03
C SER A 165 -2.71 -21.60 0.52
N SER A 166 -3.21 -22.46 -0.38
CA SER A 166 -3.29 -23.90 -0.14
C SER A 166 -1.91 -24.55 -0.32
N THR A 167 -1.52 -25.42 0.62
CA THR A 167 -0.25 -26.17 0.55
C THR A 167 -0.40 -27.57 -0.05
N SER A 168 -1.56 -27.88 -0.65
CA SER A 168 -1.83 -29.18 -1.24
C SER A 168 -0.96 -29.38 -2.49
N GLY A 169 0.06 -30.24 -2.39
CA GLY A 169 1.04 -30.55 -3.44
C GLY A 169 0.48 -31.28 -4.67
N VAL A 170 -0.84 -31.39 -4.81
CA VAL A 170 -1.50 -31.88 -6.03
C VAL A 170 -2.05 -30.66 -6.76
N THR A 171 -1.27 -30.14 -7.70
CA THR A 171 -1.77 -29.28 -8.76
C THR A 171 -2.84 -30.05 -9.53
N GLN A 172 -4.10 -29.93 -9.11
CA GLN A 172 -5.18 -30.04 -10.08
C GLN A 172 -5.03 -28.82 -10.96
N HIS A 173 -4.37 -29.00 -12.10
CA HIS A 173 -4.44 -28.08 -13.21
C HIS A 173 -5.92 -28.10 -13.61
N ARG A 174 -6.72 -27.24 -12.98
CA ARG A 174 -8.09 -26.98 -13.41
C ARG A 174 -7.95 -26.17 -14.69
N THR A 175 -7.86 -26.88 -15.81
CA THR A 175 -7.56 -26.34 -17.15
C THR A 175 -8.75 -25.63 -17.78
N THR A 176 -9.78 -25.30 -17.01
CA THR A 176 -10.96 -24.61 -17.50
C THR A 176 -11.47 -23.67 -16.43
N SER A 177 -11.77 -22.45 -16.86
CA SER A 177 -12.50 -21.40 -16.15
C SER A 177 -11.77 -20.68 -15.03
N GLU A 178 -12.07 -19.39 -14.93
CA GLU A 178 -12.02 -18.36 -13.86
C GLU A 178 -11.81 -18.77 -12.38
N PHE A 179 -11.59 -20.04 -12.07
CA PHE A 179 -11.62 -20.64 -10.73
C PHE A 179 -10.39 -21.53 -10.54
N SER A 180 -9.24 -20.90 -10.28
CA SER A 180 -8.01 -21.60 -9.95
C SER A 180 -7.42 -21.08 -8.65
N TRP A 181 -6.79 -21.97 -7.88
CA TRP A 181 -5.90 -21.60 -6.77
C TRP A 181 -4.55 -21.05 -7.26
N ASN A 182 -4.49 -20.59 -8.51
CA ASN A 182 -3.28 -20.02 -9.04
C ASN A 182 -3.10 -18.66 -8.37
N TYR A 183 -1.89 -18.44 -7.86
CA TYR A 183 -1.50 -17.13 -7.36
C TYR A 183 -1.66 -16.11 -8.48
N ILE A 184 -2.50 -15.10 -8.26
CA ILE A 184 -2.67 -13.95 -9.16
C ILE A 184 -1.97 -12.76 -8.48
N PRO A 185 -0.87 -12.25 -9.04
CA PRO A 185 -0.22 -11.05 -8.50
C PRO A 185 -1.20 -9.88 -8.43
N GLY A 186 -1.29 -9.20 -7.28
CA GLY A 186 -2.18 -8.04 -7.10
C GLY A 186 -3.62 -8.37 -6.70
N ALA A 187 -4.02 -9.66 -6.63
CA ALA A 187 -5.41 -10.02 -6.30
C ALA A 187 -5.85 -9.62 -4.87
N GLY A 188 -4.89 -9.33 -3.97
CA GLY A 188 -5.20 -8.78 -2.64
C GLY A 188 -5.55 -7.29 -2.65
N ASP A 189 -5.08 -6.55 -3.66
CA ASP A 189 -5.20 -5.09 -3.80
C ASP A 189 -6.15 -4.67 -4.94
N ASP A 190 -6.76 -5.65 -5.63
CA ASP A 190 -7.68 -5.46 -6.76
C ASP A 190 -9.03 -6.09 -6.36
N GLU A 191 -9.65 -5.53 -5.32
CA GLU A 191 -10.95 -6.00 -4.85
C GLU A 191 -12.04 -5.83 -5.89
N GLU A 192 -11.92 -4.86 -6.79
CA GLU A 192 -12.90 -4.63 -7.85
C GLU A 192 -13.07 -5.87 -8.74
N SER A 193 -11.97 -6.60 -8.99
CA SER A 193 -11.97 -7.81 -9.81
C SER A 193 -12.72 -8.99 -9.18
N TRP A 194 -12.71 -9.17 -7.86
CA TRP A 194 -13.33 -10.32 -7.18
C TRP A 194 -14.57 -9.98 -6.34
N ALA A 195 -14.61 -8.80 -5.70
CA ALA A 195 -15.74 -8.37 -4.90
C ALA A 195 -16.95 -8.04 -5.77
N ARG A 196 -16.75 -7.58 -7.02
CA ARG A 196 -17.84 -7.26 -7.96
C ARG A 196 -18.93 -6.40 -7.33
N GLY A 197 -18.56 -5.41 -6.50
CA GLY A 197 -19.51 -4.54 -5.78
C GLY A 197 -20.11 -5.13 -4.50
N LEU A 198 -19.57 -6.24 -3.98
CA LEU A 198 -19.91 -6.78 -2.66
C LEU A 198 -19.45 -5.79 -1.56
N SER A 199 -20.40 -5.03 -1.03
CA SER A 199 -20.13 -4.11 0.07
C SER A 199 -19.86 -4.86 1.39
N PRO A 200 -19.16 -4.25 2.36
CA PRO A 200 -18.92 -4.87 3.67
C PRO A 200 -20.20 -5.29 4.38
N ASN A 201 -21.24 -4.46 4.35
CA ASN A 201 -22.54 -4.78 4.96
C ASN A 201 -23.18 -6.00 4.29
N LEU A 202 -23.10 -6.08 2.97
CA LEU A 202 -23.65 -7.20 2.21
C LEU A 202 -22.87 -8.49 2.48
N PHE A 203 -21.54 -8.41 2.57
CA PHE A 203 -20.71 -9.53 2.97
C PHE A 203 -21.10 -10.05 4.37
N TRP A 204 -21.18 -9.18 5.38
CA TRP A 204 -21.47 -9.60 6.76
C TRP A 204 -22.86 -10.22 6.92
N ASN A 205 -23.86 -9.72 6.19
CA ASN A 205 -25.21 -10.30 6.16
C ASN A 205 -25.24 -11.72 5.57
N HIS A 206 -24.25 -12.07 4.73
CA HIS A 206 -24.17 -13.35 4.02
C HIS A 206 -22.92 -14.17 4.36
N ALA A 207 -22.15 -13.79 5.38
CA ALA A 207 -20.82 -14.33 5.65
C ALA A 207 -20.84 -15.87 5.82
N TYR A 208 -21.77 -16.39 6.63
CA TYR A 208 -21.90 -17.84 6.84
C TYR A 208 -22.25 -18.59 5.56
N ASP A 209 -23.12 -18.03 4.73
CA ASP A 209 -23.53 -18.64 3.46
C ASP A 209 -22.35 -18.67 2.48
N LEU A 210 -21.68 -17.51 2.28
CA LEU A 210 -20.48 -17.40 1.44
C LEU A 210 -19.39 -18.40 1.83
N ILE A 211 -19.13 -18.54 3.13
CA ILE A 211 -18.03 -19.37 3.63
C ILE A 211 -18.39 -20.86 3.58
N SER A 212 -19.63 -21.22 3.89
CA SER A 212 -20.08 -22.61 3.84
C SER A 212 -20.23 -23.15 2.41
N THR A 213 -20.50 -22.28 1.43
CA THR A 213 -20.61 -22.68 0.02
C THR A 213 -19.28 -23.18 -0.55
N GLY A 214 -18.16 -22.76 0.06
CA GLY A 214 -16.83 -23.19 -0.33
C GLY A 214 -16.29 -22.48 -1.58
N PRO A 215 -15.01 -22.69 -1.90
CA PRO A 215 -14.27 -21.88 -2.86
C PRO A 215 -14.72 -22.08 -4.32
N ASP A 216 -15.25 -23.26 -4.66
CA ASP A 216 -15.60 -23.63 -6.04
C ASP A 216 -16.77 -22.81 -6.61
N VAL A 217 -17.64 -22.31 -5.74
CA VAL A 217 -18.89 -21.59 -6.10
C VAL A 217 -19.00 -20.23 -5.42
N CYS A 218 -17.95 -19.80 -4.70
CA CYS A 218 -17.92 -18.54 -3.97
C CYS A 218 -18.19 -17.33 -4.90
N ASN A 219 -17.47 -17.24 -6.02
CA ASN A 219 -17.64 -16.12 -6.97
C ASN A 219 -19.05 -16.06 -7.58
N GLN A 220 -19.65 -17.22 -7.90
CA GLN A 220 -21.03 -17.27 -8.38
C GLN A 220 -21.99 -16.79 -7.28
N LYS A 221 -21.77 -17.23 -6.05
CA LYS A 221 -22.56 -16.82 -4.90
C LYS A 221 -22.46 -15.32 -4.63
N VAL A 222 -21.26 -14.74 -4.72
CA VAL A 222 -21.03 -13.29 -4.62
C VAL A 222 -21.80 -12.56 -5.71
N ALA A 223 -21.71 -12.99 -6.97
CA ALA A 223 -22.44 -12.40 -8.07
C ALA A 223 -23.97 -12.45 -7.85
N ASP A 224 -24.50 -13.58 -7.39
CA ASP A 224 -25.92 -13.75 -7.07
C ASP A 224 -26.37 -12.81 -5.94
N ILE A 225 -25.54 -12.63 -4.91
CA ILE A 225 -25.83 -11.76 -3.76
C ILE A 225 -25.85 -10.30 -4.21
N VAL A 226 -24.83 -9.86 -4.95
CA VAL A 226 -24.73 -8.48 -5.46
C VAL A 226 -25.88 -8.17 -6.41
N GLU A 227 -26.21 -9.08 -7.33
CA GLU A 227 -27.31 -8.83 -8.28
C GLU A 227 -28.66 -8.78 -7.58
N LYS A 228 -28.90 -9.62 -6.57
CA LYS A 228 -30.12 -9.55 -5.74
C LYS A 228 -30.23 -8.22 -5.01
N ASP A 229 -29.14 -7.74 -4.42
CA ASP A 229 -29.10 -6.44 -3.74
C ASP A 229 -29.35 -5.29 -4.73
N ARG A 230 -28.72 -5.33 -5.90
CA ARG A 230 -28.93 -4.34 -6.97
C ARG A 230 -30.38 -4.29 -7.43
N VAL A 231 -31.00 -5.44 -7.69
CA VAL A 231 -32.42 -5.54 -8.08
C VAL A 231 -33.34 -5.03 -6.96
N TYR A 232 -33.01 -5.34 -5.71
CA TYR A 232 -33.77 -4.87 -4.55
C TYR A 232 -33.73 -3.34 -4.41
N ARG A 233 -32.56 -2.72 -4.56
CA ARG A 233 -32.39 -1.25 -4.57
C ARG A 233 -33.13 -0.60 -5.74
N ALA A 234 -33.01 -1.16 -6.95
CA ALA A 234 -33.70 -0.66 -8.14
C ALA A 234 -35.23 -0.64 -7.97
N ARG A 235 -35.82 -1.70 -7.39
CA ARG A 235 -37.27 -1.76 -7.11
C ARG A 235 -37.76 -0.67 -6.14
N ARG A 236 -36.87 -0.11 -5.32
CA ARG A 236 -37.18 0.95 -4.36
C ARG A 236 -36.80 2.34 -4.86
N GLY A 237 -36.40 2.47 -6.13
CA GLY A 237 -35.96 3.73 -6.72
C GLY A 237 -34.64 4.24 -6.13
N GLN A 238 -33.84 3.37 -5.54
CA GLN A 238 -32.49 3.69 -5.06
C GLN A 238 -31.48 3.54 -6.19
N ASP A 239 -30.35 4.23 -6.07
CA ASP A 239 -29.26 4.13 -7.02
C ASP A 239 -28.72 2.69 -7.12
N ALA A 240 -28.56 2.21 -8.34
CA ALA A 240 -28.32 0.81 -8.68
C ALA A 240 -27.52 0.68 -10.00
N PRO A 241 -26.28 1.22 -10.04
CA PRO A 241 -25.45 1.17 -11.24
C PRO A 241 -25.21 -0.28 -11.65
N GLN A 242 -25.21 -0.52 -12.97
CA GLN A 242 -24.76 -1.81 -13.50
C GLN A 242 -23.25 -1.90 -13.34
N ILE A 243 -22.79 -3.02 -12.79
CA ILE A 243 -21.37 -3.28 -12.62
C ILE A 243 -20.86 -3.87 -13.93
N THR A 244 -20.22 -3.03 -14.75
CA THR A 244 -19.53 -3.47 -15.96
C THR A 244 -18.20 -4.09 -15.55
N ILE A 245 -18.11 -5.42 -15.60
CA ILE A 245 -16.84 -6.12 -15.41
C ILE A 245 -15.96 -5.77 -16.61
N LYS A 246 -14.82 -5.09 -16.39
CA LYS A 246 -13.79 -4.96 -17.43
C LYS A 246 -13.39 -6.38 -17.85
N PRO A 247 -13.55 -6.76 -19.13
CA PRO A 247 -13.10 -8.07 -19.57
C PRO A 247 -11.61 -8.19 -19.26
N SER A 248 -11.19 -9.30 -18.65
CA SER A 248 -9.78 -9.61 -18.43
C SER A 248 -9.06 -9.47 -19.76
N ILE A 249 -8.08 -8.57 -19.85
CA ILE A 249 -7.27 -8.35 -21.06
C ILE A 249 -6.60 -9.69 -21.41
N SER A 250 -7.23 -10.44 -22.30
CA SER A 250 -6.56 -11.45 -23.10
C SER A 250 -5.66 -10.70 -24.07
N GLU A 251 -4.38 -11.02 -24.08
CA GLU A 251 -3.41 -10.54 -25.07
C GLU A 251 -3.98 -10.69 -26.49
N SER A 252 -4.47 -9.59 -27.09
CA SER A 252 -4.26 -9.19 -28.50
C SER A 252 -5.23 -8.07 -28.97
N SER A 253 -4.61 -6.97 -29.39
CA SER A 253 -5.06 -5.95 -30.36
C SER A 253 -5.74 -4.66 -29.85
N PRO A 254 -5.47 -3.50 -30.50
CA PRO A 254 -5.83 -2.18 -30.00
C PRO A 254 -7.11 -1.63 -30.66
N CYS A 255 -8.02 -1.01 -29.89
CA CYS A 255 -8.89 0.03 -30.42
C CYS A 255 -9.45 0.95 -29.32
N LEU A 256 -9.01 2.21 -29.41
CA LEU A 256 -9.74 3.48 -29.31
C LEU A 256 -10.98 3.62 -28.41
N ASP A 257 -10.82 4.62 -27.52
CA ASP A 257 -11.76 5.69 -27.16
C ASP A 257 -12.56 5.59 -25.85
N PRO A 258 -12.84 6.77 -25.23
CA PRO A 258 -12.56 7.06 -23.83
C PRO A 258 -13.87 7.02 -23.02
N LEU A 259 -13.83 7.30 -21.71
CA LEU A 259 -14.78 8.16 -21.00
C LEU A 259 -14.64 8.03 -19.47
N LEU A 260 -14.30 9.19 -18.87
CA LEU A 260 -14.82 9.75 -17.62
C LEU A 260 -14.57 9.01 -16.30
N CYS A 261 -13.52 9.45 -15.60
CA CYS A 261 -13.44 9.34 -14.15
C CYS A 261 -13.88 10.69 -13.56
N SER A 262 -15.14 10.78 -13.13
CA SER A 262 -15.62 11.83 -12.26
C SER A 262 -15.48 11.35 -10.83
N ASP A 263 -14.54 11.92 -10.07
CA ASP A 263 -14.68 12.22 -8.63
C ASP A 263 -13.35 12.76 -8.05
N LEU A 264 -13.12 14.07 -8.20
CA LEU A 264 -12.16 14.82 -7.38
C LEU A 264 -12.70 16.23 -7.09
N SER A 265 -13.90 16.29 -6.51
CA SER A 265 -14.39 17.53 -5.92
C SER A 265 -13.66 17.78 -4.59
N ASN A 266 -12.58 18.58 -4.62
CA ASN A 266 -12.17 19.53 -3.56
C ASN A 266 -10.82 20.21 -3.83
N ILE A 267 -10.47 20.46 -5.09
CA ILE A 267 -9.41 21.41 -5.42
C ILE A 267 -10.08 22.58 -6.14
N THR A 268 -9.80 23.80 -5.68
CA THR A 268 -10.28 25.03 -6.31
C THR A 268 -9.56 25.18 -7.65
N ILE A 269 -10.07 24.48 -8.66
CA ILE A 269 -9.56 24.46 -10.03
C ILE A 269 -10.14 25.68 -10.76
N SER A 270 -9.27 26.54 -11.28
CA SER A 270 -9.65 27.65 -12.15
C SER A 270 -10.18 27.09 -13.46
N SER A 271 -11.45 27.40 -13.76
CA SER A 271 -12.30 26.73 -14.75
C SER A 271 -11.97 27.03 -16.23
N SER A 272 -10.72 27.29 -16.59
CA SER A 272 -10.31 27.59 -17.97
C SER A 272 -9.35 26.56 -18.60
N ASP A 273 -8.76 25.65 -17.81
CA ASP A 273 -7.70 24.74 -18.28
C ASP A 273 -8.13 23.27 -18.43
N GLU A 274 -9.30 22.88 -17.90
CA GLU A 274 -9.84 21.51 -18.10
C GLU A 274 -10.09 21.18 -19.58
N GLU A 275 -10.32 22.18 -20.45
CA GLU A 275 -10.54 21.96 -21.88
C GLU A 275 -9.27 21.48 -22.63
N ARG A 276 -8.09 21.46 -22.01
CA ARG A 276 -6.82 21.07 -22.67
C ARG A 276 -6.08 19.89 -22.02
N GLY A 277 -6.60 19.32 -20.93
CA GLY A 277 -6.00 18.18 -20.23
C GLY A 277 -4.60 18.45 -19.64
N ILE A 278 -4.32 19.71 -19.31
CA ILE A 278 -3.16 20.11 -18.50
C ILE A 278 -3.67 20.49 -17.11
N PHE A 279 -3.04 19.94 -16.07
CA PHE A 279 -3.44 20.14 -14.68
C PHE A 279 -2.36 20.91 -13.93
N TRP A 280 -2.61 22.19 -13.64
CA TRP A 280 -1.72 23.03 -12.85
C TRP A 280 -1.85 22.78 -11.35
N LEU A 281 -0.71 22.74 -10.66
CA LEU A 281 -0.64 22.50 -9.21
C LEU A 281 -0.58 23.82 -8.46
N GLY A 282 -1.74 24.44 -8.24
CA GLY A 282 -1.85 25.68 -7.47
C GLY A 282 -0.94 26.78 -8.01
N SER A 283 -0.13 27.38 -7.13
CA SER A 283 0.82 28.44 -7.46
C SER A 283 2.27 27.95 -7.59
N THR A 284 2.49 26.67 -7.88
CA THR A 284 3.85 26.07 -7.91
C THR A 284 4.55 26.17 -9.27
N ASP A 285 3.90 26.75 -10.27
CA ASP A 285 4.35 26.80 -11.68
C ASP A 285 4.61 25.40 -12.29
N LEU A 286 4.10 24.34 -11.65
CA LEU A 286 4.15 22.96 -12.12
C LEU A 286 2.80 22.55 -12.73
N ALA A 287 2.86 21.80 -13.82
CA ALA A 287 1.71 21.18 -14.45
C ALA A 287 1.95 19.71 -14.80
N LEU A 288 0.87 18.94 -14.85
CA LEU A 288 0.83 17.55 -15.29
C LEU A 288 0.01 17.41 -16.57
N GLY A 289 0.36 16.46 -17.42
CA GLY A 289 -0.44 16.11 -18.60
C GLY A 289 0.08 14.89 -19.34
N SER A 290 -0.64 14.47 -20.38
CA SER A 290 -0.19 13.39 -21.26
C SER A 290 0.90 13.87 -22.24
N SER A 291 1.70 12.94 -22.76
CA SER A 291 2.75 13.24 -23.74
C SER A 291 2.18 13.79 -25.04
N GLN A 292 0.97 13.35 -25.42
CA GLN A 292 0.23 13.89 -26.55
C GLN A 292 -0.13 15.36 -26.34
N ILE A 293 -0.69 15.71 -25.17
CA ILE A 293 -1.07 17.08 -24.85
C ILE A 293 0.17 17.98 -24.75
N ALA A 294 1.27 17.47 -24.19
CA ALA A 294 2.53 18.20 -24.12
C ALA A 294 3.10 18.53 -25.51
N ALA A 295 2.91 17.67 -26.50
CA ALA A 295 3.31 17.93 -27.88
C ALA A 295 2.44 19.01 -28.54
N GLU A 296 1.15 19.06 -28.24
CA GLU A 296 0.19 20.02 -28.82
C GLU A 296 0.26 21.41 -28.15
N CYS A 297 0.50 21.45 -26.84
CA CYS A 297 0.42 22.66 -26.02
C CYS A 297 1.79 23.24 -25.63
N SER A 298 2.88 22.80 -26.26
CA SER A 298 4.23 23.20 -25.88
C SER A 298 4.48 24.71 -25.96
N SER A 299 3.70 25.46 -26.74
CA SER A 299 3.81 26.93 -26.82
C SER A 299 3.29 27.67 -25.59
N ASN A 300 2.53 27.00 -24.72
CA ASN A 300 1.87 27.61 -23.55
C ASN A 300 2.66 27.42 -22.25
N VAL A 301 3.77 26.69 -22.29
CA VAL A 301 4.62 26.39 -21.14
C VAL A 301 6.07 26.70 -21.50
N ASP A 302 6.86 27.12 -20.52
CA ASP A 302 8.25 27.51 -20.77
C ASP A 302 9.15 26.28 -20.93
N CYS A 303 8.85 25.20 -20.20
CA CYS A 303 9.64 23.99 -20.16
C CYS A 303 8.79 22.71 -20.14
N VAL A 304 9.29 21.65 -20.77
CA VAL A 304 8.65 20.33 -20.80
C VAL A 304 9.62 19.25 -20.32
N LEU A 305 9.22 18.50 -19.30
CA LEU A 305 9.87 17.29 -18.83
C LEU A 305 9.05 16.08 -19.27
N ASN A 306 9.52 15.42 -20.33
CA ASN A 306 8.88 14.22 -20.86
C ASN A 306 9.47 12.96 -20.22
N CYS A 307 8.65 12.23 -19.47
CA CYS A 307 8.99 10.98 -18.81
C CYS A 307 8.48 9.74 -19.55
N ASP A 308 7.93 9.89 -20.77
CA ASP A 308 7.45 8.79 -21.60
C ASP A 308 8.62 8.01 -22.22
N GLN A 309 8.37 6.77 -22.65
CA GLN A 309 9.36 5.91 -23.29
C GLN A 309 9.91 6.55 -24.59
N TRP A 310 9.08 7.32 -25.28
CA TRP A 310 9.40 7.91 -26.57
C TRP A 310 9.50 9.44 -26.49
N PRO A 311 10.45 10.05 -27.21
CA PRO A 311 10.54 11.50 -27.29
C PRO A 311 9.34 12.06 -28.08
N ILE A 312 8.87 13.24 -27.68
CA ILE A 312 7.87 14.02 -28.41
C ILE A 312 8.54 15.12 -29.23
N SER A 313 7.90 15.52 -30.32
CA SER A 313 8.36 16.66 -31.14
C SER A 313 7.86 17.94 -30.50
N VAL A 314 8.78 18.73 -29.94
CA VAL A 314 8.43 19.95 -29.22
C VAL A 314 9.03 21.16 -29.95
N HIS A 315 8.20 22.16 -30.24
CA HIS A 315 8.63 23.38 -30.93
C HIS A 315 9.20 24.41 -29.92
N HIS A 316 10.29 24.07 -29.24
CA HIS A 316 11.03 25.04 -28.43
C HIS A 316 12.32 25.48 -29.12
N GLN A 317 12.59 26.79 -29.12
CA GLN A 317 13.81 27.37 -29.71
C GLN A 317 15.05 27.21 -28.80
N GLU A 318 14.87 26.84 -27.53
CA GLU A 318 15.94 26.68 -26.54
C GLU A 318 16.16 25.22 -26.19
N ALA A 319 17.42 24.76 -26.27
CA ALA A 319 17.79 23.39 -25.89
C ALA A 319 17.60 23.10 -24.39
N GLU A 320 17.53 24.14 -23.55
CA GLU A 320 17.31 24.03 -22.10
C GLU A 320 15.83 23.88 -21.70
N ALA A 321 14.90 24.05 -22.64
CA ALA A 321 13.45 24.03 -22.38
C ALA A 321 12.82 22.64 -22.46
N TYR A 322 13.55 21.62 -22.92
CA TYR A 322 13.02 20.26 -23.06
C TYR A 322 14.01 19.22 -22.52
N LEU A 323 13.51 18.35 -21.66
CA LEU A 323 14.24 17.16 -21.21
C LEU A 323 13.38 15.92 -21.43
N HIS A 324 13.95 14.93 -22.12
CA HIS A 324 13.36 13.60 -22.26
C HIS A 324 14.10 12.60 -21.37
N LEU A 325 13.35 11.92 -20.50
CA LEU A 325 13.80 10.83 -19.67
C LEU A 325 12.98 9.59 -20.04
N PRO A 326 13.56 8.58 -20.72
CA PRO A 326 12.83 7.39 -21.16
C PRO A 326 12.56 6.45 -19.97
N ILE A 327 11.62 6.83 -19.13
CA ILE A 327 11.24 6.06 -17.94
C ILE A 327 10.24 4.99 -18.35
N VAL A 328 10.46 3.77 -17.89
CA VAL A 328 9.57 2.62 -18.15
C VAL A 328 8.91 2.15 -16.86
N SER A 329 7.77 1.45 -16.99
CA SER A 329 7.06 0.91 -15.84
C SER A 329 7.93 -0.07 -15.03
N SER A 330 7.60 -0.18 -13.73
CA SER A 330 8.29 -1.09 -12.81
C SER A 330 8.25 -2.57 -13.22
N LYS A 331 7.28 -2.95 -14.08
CA LYS A 331 7.19 -4.28 -14.69
C LYS A 331 8.33 -4.55 -15.69
N MET A 332 8.84 -3.52 -16.34
CA MET A 332 9.92 -3.60 -17.32
C MET A 332 11.29 -3.39 -16.65
N ASP A 333 11.42 -2.32 -15.89
CA ASP A 333 12.62 -2.03 -15.10
C ASP A 333 12.24 -1.32 -13.79
N ARG A 334 12.35 -2.06 -12.69
CA ARG A 334 12.04 -1.60 -11.34
C ARG A 334 12.90 -0.43 -10.85
N PHE A 335 14.03 -0.14 -11.49
CA PHE A 335 14.94 0.95 -11.10
C PHE A 335 14.91 2.14 -12.09
N SER A 336 14.16 2.05 -13.19
CA SER A 336 14.14 3.06 -14.24
C SER A 336 13.76 4.45 -13.72
N LEU A 337 12.70 4.54 -12.92
CA LEU A 337 12.28 5.79 -12.28
C LEU A 337 13.39 6.33 -11.37
N PHE A 338 13.89 5.51 -10.43
CA PHE A 338 14.92 5.90 -9.46
C PHE A 338 16.17 6.47 -10.12
N ASN A 339 16.65 5.83 -11.20
CA ASN A 339 17.86 6.26 -11.92
C ASN A 339 17.69 7.60 -12.64
N ASN A 340 16.45 7.99 -12.97
CA ASN A 340 16.15 9.23 -13.70
C ASN A 340 15.70 10.38 -12.79
N LEU A 341 15.31 10.10 -11.54
CA LEU A 341 14.78 11.11 -10.60
C LEU A 341 15.76 12.27 -10.36
N SER A 342 17.06 11.98 -10.19
CA SER A 342 18.06 13.04 -9.95
C SER A 342 18.12 14.03 -11.12
N SER A 343 18.03 13.54 -12.36
CA SER A 343 18.03 14.36 -13.57
C SER A 343 16.75 15.19 -13.67
N ALA A 344 15.59 14.59 -13.37
CA ALA A 344 14.31 15.28 -13.33
C ALA A 344 14.28 16.43 -12.32
N VAL A 345 14.73 16.16 -11.08
CA VAL A 345 14.77 17.18 -10.01
C VAL A 345 15.75 18.29 -10.34
N ASN A 346 16.94 17.97 -10.89
CA ASN A 346 17.92 18.98 -11.30
C ASN A 346 17.39 19.87 -12.43
N PHE A 347 16.70 19.29 -13.40
CA PHE A 347 16.06 20.03 -14.49
C PHE A 347 14.97 20.95 -13.98
N ALA A 348 14.11 20.45 -13.10
CA ALA A 348 13.06 21.26 -12.46
C ALA A 348 13.66 22.41 -11.65
N LYS A 349 14.67 22.13 -10.83
CA LYS A 349 15.38 23.16 -10.04
C LYS A 349 15.96 24.27 -10.91
N SER A 350 16.63 23.91 -12.01
CA SER A 350 17.25 24.89 -12.92
C SER A 350 16.23 25.81 -13.60
N ASN A 351 15.05 25.30 -13.95
CA ASN A 351 14.02 26.07 -14.63
C ASN A 351 13.11 26.85 -13.66
N LEU A 352 12.71 26.25 -12.54
CA LEU A 352 11.90 26.93 -11.53
C LEU A 352 12.67 28.09 -10.86
N THR A 353 13.98 27.97 -10.64
CA THR A 353 14.81 29.10 -10.17
C THR A 353 14.84 30.28 -11.12
N LYS A 354 14.57 30.06 -12.42
CA LYS A 354 14.45 31.11 -13.44
C LYS A 354 13.01 31.67 -13.54
N GLY A 355 12.07 31.19 -12.71
CA GLY A 355 10.66 31.57 -12.77
C GLY A 355 9.94 31.03 -14.01
N ARG A 356 10.42 29.91 -14.57
CA ARG A 356 9.81 29.26 -15.74
C ARG A 356 8.75 28.26 -15.30
N THR A 357 7.66 28.20 -16.04
CA THR A 357 6.64 27.18 -15.90
C THR A 357 7.11 25.83 -16.45
N LEU A 358 6.74 24.73 -15.78
CA LEU A 358 7.20 23.38 -16.12
C LEU A 358 6.04 22.40 -16.24
N LEU A 359 5.88 21.83 -17.44
CA LEU A 359 4.97 20.71 -17.71
C LEU A 359 5.70 19.38 -17.58
N ILE A 360 5.19 18.48 -16.76
CA ILE A 360 5.70 17.12 -16.57
C ILE A 360 4.69 16.15 -17.22
N CYS A 361 5.16 15.31 -18.14
CA CYS A 361 4.26 14.41 -18.86
C CYS A 361 4.77 12.98 -18.96
N CYS A 362 3.83 12.04 -19.09
CA CYS A 362 4.05 10.64 -19.47
C CYS A 362 2.91 10.20 -20.41
N HIS A 363 2.82 8.92 -20.75
CA HIS A 363 1.88 8.44 -21.76
C HIS A 363 0.42 8.89 -21.52
N ASP A 364 -0.09 8.70 -20.32
CA ASP A 364 -1.45 9.07 -19.87
C ASP A 364 -1.47 10.33 -18.99
N GLY A 365 -0.36 10.66 -18.34
CA GLY A 365 -0.27 11.75 -17.37
C GLY A 365 -0.68 11.36 -15.95
N GLU A 366 -0.87 10.07 -15.67
CA GLU A 366 -1.51 9.60 -14.43
C GLU A 366 -0.58 8.80 -13.49
N ASP A 367 0.56 8.30 -13.97
CA ASP A 367 1.46 7.42 -13.19
C ASP A 367 2.88 8.01 -13.03
N ILE A 368 3.71 7.86 -14.06
CA ILE A 368 5.14 8.23 -14.00
C ILE A 368 5.31 9.74 -13.81
N SER A 369 4.55 10.55 -14.54
CA SER A 369 4.60 12.02 -14.42
C SER A 369 4.23 12.47 -13.01
N VAL A 370 3.22 11.85 -12.40
CA VAL A 370 2.77 12.12 -11.02
C VAL A 370 3.87 11.77 -10.03
N CYS A 371 4.50 10.60 -10.16
CA CYS A 371 5.62 10.19 -9.30
C CYS A 371 6.82 11.16 -9.39
N VAL A 372 7.18 11.59 -10.60
CA VAL A 372 8.27 12.54 -10.83
C VAL A 372 7.92 13.92 -10.26
N CYS A 373 6.67 14.38 -10.45
CA CYS A 373 6.19 15.63 -9.89
C CYS A 373 6.22 15.62 -8.36
N LEU A 374 5.79 14.52 -7.73
CA LEU A 374 5.85 14.37 -6.28
C LEU A 374 7.29 14.44 -5.76
N ALA A 375 8.23 13.79 -6.44
CA ALA A 375 9.64 13.86 -6.08
C ALA A 375 10.19 15.30 -6.18
N ILE A 376 9.78 16.07 -7.19
CA ILE A 376 10.13 17.49 -7.34
C ILE A 376 9.54 18.31 -6.19
N LEU A 377 8.26 18.11 -5.86
CA LEU A 377 7.60 18.80 -4.75
C LEU A 377 8.31 18.55 -3.42
N ILE A 378 8.55 17.28 -3.08
CA ILE A 378 9.25 16.89 -1.84
C ILE A 378 10.67 17.48 -1.79
N SER A 379 11.35 17.59 -2.93
CA SER A 379 12.74 18.04 -2.98
C SER A 379 12.90 19.56 -2.99
N LEU A 380 11.95 20.30 -3.57
CA LEU A 380 12.11 21.72 -3.90
C LEU A 380 11.05 22.64 -3.26
N PHE A 381 10.02 22.11 -2.61
CA PHE A 381 8.96 22.90 -2.01
C PHE A 381 8.81 22.57 -0.53
N ASN A 382 8.35 23.55 0.25
CA ASN A 382 7.96 23.33 1.64
C ASN A 382 6.46 22.99 1.76
N ASP A 383 6.01 22.75 2.99
CA ASP A 383 4.62 22.41 3.31
C ASP A 383 3.59 23.49 2.91
N GLU A 384 4.04 24.73 2.68
CA GLU A 384 3.21 25.84 2.20
C GLU A 384 3.20 25.96 0.67
N ALA A 385 3.74 24.97 -0.05
CA ALA A 385 3.90 24.96 -1.50
C ALA A 385 4.71 26.15 -2.04
N SER A 386 5.61 26.70 -1.22
CA SER A 386 6.56 27.74 -1.63
C SER A 386 7.89 27.12 -2.05
N PHE A 387 8.46 27.65 -3.14
CA PHE A 387 9.70 27.14 -3.71
C PHE A 387 10.90 27.45 -2.79
N LEU A 388 11.61 26.40 -2.38
CA LEU A 388 12.81 26.48 -1.55
C LEU A 388 14.00 26.96 -2.39
N CYS A 389 14.11 28.28 -2.53
CA CYS A 389 15.19 28.91 -3.27
C CYS A 389 16.53 28.78 -2.50
N GLY A 390 17.20 27.64 -2.66
CA GLY A 390 18.60 27.42 -2.29
C GLY A 390 18.90 27.40 -0.80
N LEU A 391 18.70 26.24 -0.15
CA LEU A 391 19.42 25.85 1.06
C LEU A 391 19.36 24.32 1.16
N LEU A 392 20.31 23.65 0.50
CA LEU A 392 20.78 22.29 0.79
C LEU A 392 21.94 22.05 -0.19
N GLY A 393 23.14 22.43 0.28
CA GLY A 393 24.42 21.98 -0.25
C GLY A 393 25.02 20.96 0.69
#